data_AF-A0A2E8CCC1-F1
#
_entry.id   AF-A0A2E8CCC1-F1
#
_cell.length_a   1.000
_cell.length_b   1.000
_cell.length_c   1.000
_cell.angle_alpha   90.00
_cell.angle_beta   90.00
_cell.angle_gamma   90.00
#
_symmetry.space_group_name_H-M   'P 1'
#
loop_
_entity.id
_entity.type
_entity.pdbx_description
1 polymer ?
#
loop_
_entity_poly.entity_id
_entity_poly.type
_entity_poly.pdbx_seq_one_letter_code
_entity_poly.pdbx_strand_id
1 'polypeptide(L)'
;MSEHEFLYEVESPFEFNSKPALAKWILENRGHFISKLEKTGAILFSSTSVRDAKEFDQFVSMFNFRVFTYSDSLSNAVRIDKTEKVFTANEAPQEIEIHLHHELAQTPVYPRYIFFLCTAASELGGETPVCRSDHLYSKILEEDSRLLKKFEDFGVIYNLIMSNEDELESGQGRSWQKTFGASTKAVAEKKLRGLGYTWKWIDQDELLVTTRVFQATKTLPGGNKSFFNQVLA
;
A
#
# COMPACT_ATOMS: atom_id res chain seq x y z
N MET A 1 -22.83 -0.94 20.33
CA MET A 1 -21.63 -0.09 20.18
C MET A 1 -21.76 0.58 18.82
N SER A 2 -21.69 1.91 18.79
CA SER A 2 -22.09 2.77 17.67
C SER A 2 -21.42 2.38 16.35
N GLU A 3 -22.18 2.41 15.26
CA GLU A 3 -21.67 2.41 13.87
C GLU A 3 -20.41 3.28 13.80
N HIS A 4 -19.27 2.64 13.59
CA HIS A 4 -17.97 3.28 13.75
C HIS A 4 -17.69 4.22 12.57
N GLU A 5 -17.26 5.43 12.92
CA GLU A 5 -16.89 6.63 12.15
C GLU A 5 -15.83 6.35 11.04
N PHE A 6 -16.14 5.52 10.05
CA PHE A 6 -15.32 5.29 8.85
C PHE A 6 -15.99 5.92 7.62
N LEU A 7 -15.36 6.84 6.90
CA LEU A 7 -14.04 7.46 7.08
C LEU A 7 -14.12 8.82 7.80
N TYR A 8 -12.97 9.37 8.27
CA TYR A 8 -12.95 10.71 8.85
C TYR A 8 -12.73 11.75 7.75
N GLU A 9 -13.76 12.55 7.47
CA GLU A 9 -13.67 13.62 6.48
C GLU A 9 -13.20 14.93 7.13
N VAL A 10 -12.26 15.58 6.46
CA VAL A 10 -11.73 16.87 6.86
C VAL A 10 -11.81 17.79 5.65
N GLU A 11 -12.78 18.69 5.68
CA GLU A 11 -12.83 19.79 4.73
C GLU A 11 -11.87 20.89 5.21
N SER A 12 -10.90 21.25 4.37
CA SER A 12 -10.00 22.37 4.65
C SER A 12 -10.82 23.67 4.65
N PRO A 13 -10.84 24.45 5.76
CA PRO A 13 -11.52 25.75 5.74
C PRO A 13 -11.02 26.65 4.60
N PHE A 14 -11.94 27.37 3.96
CA PHE A 14 -11.66 28.28 2.82
C PHE A 14 -10.54 29.30 3.12
N GLU A 15 -10.31 29.62 4.38
CA GLU A 15 -9.25 30.52 4.85
C GLU A 15 -7.83 29.93 4.68
N PHE A 16 -7.70 28.64 4.40
CA PHE A 16 -6.43 27.94 4.16
C PHE A 16 -6.08 27.76 2.68
N ASN A 17 -6.72 28.51 1.77
CA ASN A 17 -6.42 28.48 0.34
C ASN A 17 -4.99 28.93 -0.03
N SER A 18 -4.22 29.46 0.93
CA SER A 18 -2.79 29.73 0.76
C SER A 18 -1.94 28.62 1.38
N LYS A 19 -0.85 28.25 0.68
CA LYS A 19 0.09 27.21 1.14
C LYS A 19 0.60 27.40 2.57
N PRO A 20 0.99 28.63 3.01
CA PRO A 20 1.46 28.83 4.38
C PRO A 20 0.36 28.59 5.44
N ALA A 21 -0.87 28.96 5.12
CA ALA A 21 -2.00 28.81 6.02
C ALA A 21 -2.38 27.32 6.17
N LEU A 22 -2.44 26.58 5.06
CA LEU A 22 -2.61 25.12 5.07
C LEU A 22 -1.51 24.43 5.89
N ALA A 23 -0.25 24.80 5.66
CA ALA A 23 0.88 24.22 6.38
C ALA A 23 0.79 24.45 7.89
N LYS A 24 0.48 25.68 8.31
CA LYS A 24 0.29 26.02 9.72
C LYS A 24 -0.83 25.18 10.34
N TRP A 25 -1.98 25.08 9.68
CA TRP A 25 -3.12 24.33 10.17
C TRP A 25 -2.82 22.82 10.31
N ILE A 26 -2.16 22.21 9.32
CA ILE A 26 -1.75 20.81 9.41
C ILE A 26 -0.78 20.60 10.57
N LEU A 27 0.20 21.49 10.76
CA LEU A 27 1.18 21.37 11.85
C LEU A 27 0.52 21.52 13.24
N GLU A 28 -0.39 22.47 13.40
CA GLU A 28 -1.15 22.70 14.64
C GLU A 28 -2.09 21.53 14.99
N ASN A 29 -2.66 20.89 13.96
CA ASN A 29 -3.65 19.81 14.13
C ASN A 29 -3.07 18.40 13.90
N ARG A 30 -1.78 18.27 13.64
CA ARG A 30 -1.12 16.99 13.28
C ARG A 30 -1.42 15.88 14.29
N GLY A 31 -1.29 16.17 15.58
CA GLY A 31 -1.56 15.19 16.64
C GLY A 31 -3.02 14.71 16.65
N HIS A 32 -3.95 15.61 16.38
CA HIS A 32 -5.38 15.30 16.24
C HIS A 32 -5.63 14.42 15.02
N PHE A 33 -5.08 14.76 13.85
CA PHE A 33 -5.24 13.95 12.64
C PHE A 33 -4.64 12.55 12.80
N ILE A 34 -3.44 12.42 13.38
CA ILE A 34 -2.86 11.11 13.67
C ILE A 34 -3.76 10.33 14.64
N SER A 35 -4.24 10.96 15.70
CA SER A 35 -5.16 10.30 16.64
C SER A 35 -6.48 9.89 15.98
N LYS A 36 -7.00 10.66 15.03
CA LYS A 36 -8.21 10.31 14.28
C LYS A 36 -7.93 9.15 13.33
N LEU A 37 -6.83 9.20 12.59
CA LEU A 37 -6.40 8.14 11.67
C LEU A 37 -6.25 6.78 12.38
N GLU A 38 -5.65 6.74 13.57
CA GLU A 38 -5.51 5.49 14.34
C GLU A 38 -6.86 4.92 14.82
N LYS A 39 -7.91 5.76 14.94
CA LYS A 39 -9.25 5.32 15.34
C LYS A 39 -10.12 4.94 14.13
N THR A 40 -10.15 5.81 13.13
CA THR A 40 -11.05 5.70 11.97
C THR A 40 -10.43 4.88 10.85
N GLY A 41 -9.11 4.76 10.77
CA GLY A 41 -8.38 3.96 9.79
C GLY A 41 -8.09 4.68 8.47
N ALA A 42 -8.88 5.69 8.12
CA ALA A 42 -8.65 6.57 6.96
C ALA A 42 -9.11 8.00 7.24
N ILE A 43 -8.46 8.96 6.58
CA ILE A 43 -8.84 10.37 6.54
C ILE A 43 -8.92 10.82 5.09
N LEU A 44 -10.02 11.49 4.71
CA LEU A 44 -10.14 12.21 3.45
C LEU A 44 -9.98 13.70 3.71
N PHE A 45 -8.93 14.29 3.15
CA PHE A 45 -8.76 15.75 3.12
C PHE A 45 -9.36 16.29 1.83
N SER A 46 -10.48 17.02 1.94
CA SER A 46 -11.16 17.66 0.81
C SER A 46 -10.90 19.18 0.79
N SER A 47 -11.13 19.80 -0.36
CA SER A 47 -11.00 21.25 -0.57
C SER A 47 -9.61 21.81 -0.21
N THR A 48 -8.55 21.01 -0.36
CA THR A 48 -7.16 21.46 -0.09
C THR A 48 -6.57 22.24 -1.27
N SER A 49 -5.57 23.07 -1.01
CA SER A 49 -4.85 23.80 -2.07
C SER A 49 -3.77 22.97 -2.80
N VAL A 50 -3.65 21.67 -2.51
CA VAL A 50 -2.60 20.77 -3.01
C VAL A 50 -2.97 20.29 -4.42
N ARG A 51 -2.15 20.63 -5.42
CA ARG A 51 -2.49 20.42 -6.84
C ARG A 51 -1.57 19.49 -7.60
N ASP A 52 -0.33 19.34 -7.14
CA ASP A 52 0.69 18.58 -7.86
C ASP A 52 1.56 17.75 -6.90
N ALA A 53 2.42 16.93 -7.49
CA ALA A 53 3.30 16.03 -6.74
C ALA A 53 4.26 16.77 -5.79
N LYS A 54 4.72 17.98 -6.13
CA LYS A 54 5.64 18.75 -5.27
C LYS A 54 4.91 19.31 -4.05
N GLU A 55 3.71 19.84 -4.27
CA GLU A 55 2.85 20.32 -3.18
C GLU A 55 2.40 19.18 -2.28
N PHE A 56 2.14 18.01 -2.85
CA PHE A 56 1.78 16.81 -2.10
C PHE A 56 2.93 16.24 -1.29
N ASP A 57 4.16 16.23 -1.82
CA ASP A 57 5.36 15.89 -1.05
C ASP A 57 5.50 16.80 0.19
N GLN A 58 5.31 18.12 0.01
CA GLN A 58 5.33 19.08 1.11
C GLN A 58 4.23 18.79 2.13
N PHE A 59 3.00 18.52 1.68
CA PHE A 59 1.87 18.18 2.54
C PHE A 59 2.13 16.93 3.38
N VAL A 60 2.55 15.83 2.75
CA VAL A 60 2.85 14.55 3.43
C VAL A 60 4.00 14.73 4.41
N SER A 61 5.02 15.53 4.06
CA SER A 61 6.18 15.79 4.93
C SER A 61 5.81 16.47 6.25
N MET A 62 4.68 17.19 6.33
CA MET A 62 4.24 17.85 7.58
C MET A 62 3.84 16.85 8.67
N PHE A 63 3.39 15.65 8.28
CA PHE A 63 3.04 14.57 9.22
C PHE A 63 4.27 13.95 9.89
N ASN A 64 5.48 14.19 9.36
CA ASN A 64 6.74 13.72 9.92
C ASN A 64 6.78 12.20 10.15
N PHE A 65 6.21 11.44 9.22
CA PHE A 65 6.32 9.99 9.21
C PHE A 65 7.64 9.55 8.58
N ARG A 66 8.11 8.35 8.95
CA ARG A 66 9.27 7.73 8.30
C ARG A 66 8.95 7.47 6.83
N VAL A 67 9.78 7.98 5.94
CA VAL A 67 9.67 7.76 4.50
C VAL A 67 9.99 6.31 4.16
N PHE A 68 9.18 5.74 3.29
CA PHE A 68 9.42 4.44 2.65
C PHE A 68 9.59 4.70 1.15
N THR A 69 10.82 4.60 0.65
CA THR A 69 11.11 4.91 -0.76
C THR A 69 10.71 3.72 -1.65
N TYR A 70 10.37 4.01 -2.91
CA TYR A 70 9.98 2.95 -3.84
C TYR A 70 11.16 2.03 -4.21
N SER A 71 12.38 2.59 -4.27
CA SER A 71 13.61 1.82 -4.53
C SER A 71 13.94 0.81 -3.43
N ASP A 72 13.49 1.07 -2.19
CA ASP A 72 13.65 0.15 -1.07
C ASP A 72 12.56 -0.93 -1.02
N SER A 73 11.52 -0.81 -1.86
CA SER A 73 10.39 -1.74 -1.90
C SER A 73 10.70 -3.01 -2.70
N LEU A 74 9.99 -4.09 -2.36
CA LEU A 74 9.89 -5.30 -3.19
C LEU A 74 8.57 -5.30 -3.99
N SER A 75 8.08 -4.12 -4.36
CA SER A 75 6.87 -3.98 -5.18
C SER A 75 7.10 -4.50 -6.59
N ASN A 76 6.10 -5.20 -7.14
CA ASN A 76 6.08 -5.69 -8.52
C ASN A 76 5.33 -4.76 -9.49
N ALA A 77 4.76 -3.65 -9.02
CA ALA A 77 4.11 -2.70 -9.91
C ALA A 77 5.13 -1.84 -10.65
N VAL A 78 4.81 -1.37 -11.85
CA VAL A 78 5.60 -0.29 -12.47
C VAL A 78 5.08 1.04 -11.93
N ARG A 79 5.99 1.91 -11.47
CA ARG A 79 5.68 3.23 -10.93
C ARG A 79 6.68 4.26 -11.45
N ILE A 80 6.23 5.50 -11.59
CA ILE A 80 7.04 6.63 -12.04
C ILE A 80 7.22 7.61 -10.88
N ASP A 81 8.46 7.79 -10.45
CA ASP A 81 8.80 8.80 -9.43
C ASP A 81 8.51 10.21 -9.96
N LYS A 82 7.81 11.00 -9.15
CA LYS A 82 7.53 12.42 -9.38
C LYS A 82 8.36 13.30 -8.44
N THR A 83 8.64 12.79 -7.24
CA THR A 83 9.58 13.34 -6.25
C THR A 83 10.25 12.16 -5.52
N GLU A 84 11.05 12.43 -4.48
CA GLU A 84 11.63 11.39 -3.62
C GLU A 84 10.56 10.57 -2.85
N LYS A 85 9.41 11.18 -2.54
CA LYS A 85 8.35 10.56 -1.72
C LYS A 85 7.06 10.28 -2.48
N VAL A 86 6.93 10.82 -3.70
CA VAL A 86 5.71 10.75 -4.51
C VAL A 86 6.01 10.06 -5.81
N PHE A 87 5.22 9.04 -6.11
CA PHE A 87 5.25 8.25 -7.33
C PHE A 87 3.81 8.00 -7.80
N THR A 88 3.64 7.60 -9.06
CA THR A 88 2.33 7.18 -9.59
C THR A 88 1.87 5.84 -8.98
N ALA A 89 0.56 5.62 -8.85
CA ALA A 89 0.02 4.45 -8.14
C ALA A 89 0.27 3.12 -8.88
N ASN A 90 -0.21 3.00 -10.10
CA ASN A 90 0.02 1.87 -11.01
C ASN A 90 -0.03 2.39 -12.45
N GLU A 91 0.85 1.91 -13.31
CA GLU A 91 0.88 2.23 -14.75
C GLU A 91 0.16 1.17 -15.61
N ALA A 92 -0.49 0.20 -14.98
CA ALA A 92 -1.33 -0.78 -15.67
C ALA A 92 -2.53 -0.12 -16.39
N PRO A 93 -3.12 -0.79 -17.39
CA PRO A 93 -4.26 -0.25 -18.13
C PRO A 93 -5.44 0.12 -17.22
N GLN A 94 -6.12 1.21 -17.56
CA GLN A 94 -7.24 1.77 -16.76
C GLN A 94 -8.45 0.80 -16.64
N GLU A 95 -8.53 -0.19 -17.52
CA GLU A 95 -9.59 -1.20 -17.53
C GLU A 95 -9.34 -2.34 -16.53
N ILE A 96 -8.14 -2.41 -15.93
CA ILE A 96 -7.78 -3.44 -14.96
C ILE A 96 -8.30 -3.08 -13.57
N GLU A 97 -9.15 -3.94 -13.02
CA GLU A 97 -9.58 -3.84 -11.63
C GLU A 97 -8.42 -4.18 -10.68
N ILE A 98 -8.17 -3.30 -9.71
CA ILE A 98 -7.23 -3.54 -8.63
C ILE A 98 -8.01 -4.04 -7.41
N HIS A 99 -7.81 -5.31 -7.05
CA HIS A 99 -8.50 -5.91 -5.91
C HIS A 99 -8.03 -5.32 -4.58
N LEU A 100 -8.87 -5.43 -3.55
CA LEU A 100 -8.54 -5.00 -2.19
C LEU A 100 -7.33 -5.75 -1.65
N HIS A 101 -6.35 -4.99 -1.14
CA HIS A 101 -5.15 -5.53 -0.54
C HIS A 101 -4.57 -4.55 0.49
N HIS A 102 -3.66 -5.06 1.34
CA HIS A 102 -2.75 -4.20 2.09
C HIS A 102 -1.50 -3.94 1.27
N GLU A 103 -1.06 -2.68 1.18
CA GLU A 103 0.16 -2.30 0.44
C GLU A 103 1.36 -3.13 0.92
N LEU A 104 1.96 -3.89 0.01
CA LEU A 104 3.15 -4.73 0.23
C LEU A 104 3.02 -5.83 1.30
N ALA A 105 1.80 -6.34 1.58
CA ALA A 105 1.57 -7.42 2.54
C ALA A 105 2.31 -8.74 2.22
N GLN A 106 2.73 -8.94 0.96
CA GLN A 106 3.53 -10.06 0.48
C GLN A 106 5.06 -9.89 0.68
N THR A 107 5.48 -8.84 1.39
CA THR A 107 6.89 -8.49 1.59
C THR A 107 7.22 -8.37 3.08
N PRO A 108 8.49 -8.54 3.50
CA PRO A 108 8.87 -8.39 4.91
C PRO A 108 8.82 -6.95 5.43
N VAL A 109 8.74 -5.94 4.54
CA VAL A 109 8.72 -4.53 4.92
C VAL A 109 7.60 -3.83 4.15
N TYR A 110 6.61 -3.37 4.90
CA TYR A 110 5.42 -2.69 4.37
C TYR A 110 5.23 -1.34 5.05
N PRO A 111 4.57 -0.37 4.40
CA PRO A 111 4.33 0.93 5.00
C PRO A 111 3.31 0.84 6.14
N ARG A 112 3.46 1.75 7.12
CA ARG A 112 2.44 1.94 8.17
C ARG A 112 1.29 2.83 7.69
N TYR A 113 1.60 3.80 6.83
CA TYR A 113 0.65 4.77 6.29
C TYR A 113 0.90 4.92 4.79
N ILE A 114 -0.17 5.16 4.04
CA ILE A 114 -0.14 5.49 2.63
C ILE A 114 -1.00 6.75 2.41
N PHE A 115 -0.57 7.62 1.50
CA PHE A 115 -1.29 8.81 1.11
C PHE A 115 -1.60 8.74 -0.38
N PHE A 116 -2.79 9.19 -0.77
CA PHE A 116 -3.20 9.32 -2.16
C PHE A 116 -3.53 10.78 -2.48
N LEU A 117 -3.25 11.18 -3.72
CA LEU A 117 -3.61 12.48 -4.27
C LEU A 117 -4.35 12.26 -5.59
N CYS A 118 -5.54 12.84 -5.69
CA CYS A 118 -6.24 12.97 -6.97
C CYS A 118 -5.81 14.29 -7.63
N THR A 119 -5.02 14.22 -8.70
CA THR A 119 -4.66 15.41 -9.50
C THR A 119 -5.65 15.69 -10.62
N ALA A 120 -6.36 14.65 -11.08
CA ALA A 120 -7.40 14.72 -12.09
C ALA A 120 -8.43 13.63 -11.78
N ALA A 121 -9.68 14.03 -11.54
CA ALA A 121 -10.76 13.09 -11.29
C ALA A 121 -11.18 12.42 -12.59
N SER A 122 -11.47 11.11 -12.54
CA SER A 122 -12.07 10.40 -13.67
C SER A 122 -13.50 10.90 -13.92
N GLU A 123 -13.95 10.88 -15.17
CA GLU A 123 -15.35 11.14 -15.53
C GLU A 123 -16.27 9.99 -15.10
N LEU A 124 -15.74 8.76 -15.11
CA LEU A 124 -16.44 7.54 -14.74
C LEU A 124 -15.47 6.56 -14.06
N GLY A 125 -15.88 5.98 -12.93
CA GLY A 125 -15.05 5.05 -12.18
C GLY A 125 -13.78 5.71 -11.63
N GLY A 126 -12.69 4.93 -11.49
CA GLY A 126 -11.39 5.44 -11.05
C GLY A 126 -11.34 5.79 -9.56
N GLU A 127 -12.38 5.45 -8.78
CA GLU A 127 -12.32 5.55 -7.34
C GLU A 127 -11.23 4.64 -6.77
N THR A 128 -10.78 4.94 -5.56
CA THR A 128 -9.91 4.05 -4.78
C THR A 128 -10.71 3.51 -3.61
N PRO A 129 -11.40 2.36 -3.75
CA PRO A 129 -12.16 1.77 -2.67
C PRO A 129 -11.25 1.44 -1.48
N VAL A 130 -11.69 1.83 -0.28
CA VAL A 130 -10.99 1.54 0.97
C VAL A 130 -11.86 0.70 1.89
N CYS A 131 -11.26 -0.31 2.53
CA CYS A 131 -11.96 -1.24 3.40
C CYS A 131 -11.24 -1.40 4.75
N ARG A 132 -12.01 -1.36 5.85
CA ARG A 132 -11.51 -1.64 7.20
C ARG A 132 -11.22 -3.13 7.37
N SER A 133 -9.93 -3.50 7.34
CA SER A 133 -9.50 -4.90 7.40
C SER A 133 -9.79 -5.60 8.74
N ASP A 134 -9.95 -4.88 9.84
CA ASP A 134 -10.39 -5.42 11.13
C ASP A 134 -11.90 -5.70 11.16
N HIS A 135 -12.70 -4.89 10.44
CA HIS A 135 -14.11 -5.20 10.22
C HIS A 135 -14.24 -6.44 9.31
N LEU A 136 -13.44 -6.53 8.24
CA LEU A 136 -13.38 -7.72 7.39
C LEU A 136 -13.01 -8.97 8.22
N TYR A 137 -11.99 -8.88 9.07
CA TYR A 137 -11.64 -9.97 9.98
C TYR A 137 -12.84 -10.39 10.85
N SER A 138 -13.53 -9.43 11.48
CA SER A 138 -14.68 -9.70 12.34
C SER A 138 -15.83 -10.36 11.56
N LYS A 139 -16.08 -9.91 10.32
CA LYS A 139 -17.09 -10.50 9.44
C LYS A 139 -16.74 -11.92 9.01
N ILE A 140 -15.49 -12.19 8.63
CA ILE A 140 -15.06 -13.56 8.33
C ILE A 140 -15.15 -14.44 9.58
N LEU A 141 -14.88 -13.90 10.78
CA LEU A 141 -14.99 -14.66 12.03
C LEU A 141 -16.43 -15.08 12.33
N GLU A 142 -17.39 -14.18 12.08
CA GLU A 142 -18.82 -14.45 12.20
C GLU A 142 -19.29 -15.52 11.20
N GLU A 143 -18.82 -15.44 9.95
CA GLU A 143 -19.25 -16.32 8.86
C GLU A 143 -18.53 -17.69 8.84
N ASP A 144 -17.19 -17.72 8.97
CA ASP A 144 -16.38 -18.94 8.97
C ASP A 144 -15.11 -18.79 9.83
N SER A 145 -15.28 -18.94 11.15
CA SER A 145 -14.17 -18.98 12.10
C SER A 145 -13.10 -20.05 11.82
N ARG A 146 -13.47 -21.16 11.14
CA ARG A 146 -12.50 -22.22 10.80
C ARG A 146 -11.56 -21.77 9.68
N LEU A 147 -12.05 -20.97 8.74
CA LEU A 147 -11.22 -20.37 7.71
C LEU A 147 -10.17 -19.44 8.33
N LEU A 148 -10.56 -18.55 9.23
CA LEU A 148 -9.59 -17.69 9.93
C LEU A 148 -8.59 -18.50 10.74
N LYS A 149 -9.03 -19.56 11.43
CA LYS A 149 -8.12 -20.41 12.19
C LYS A 149 -7.04 -21.03 11.30
N LYS A 150 -7.38 -21.44 10.08
CA LYS A 150 -6.38 -21.93 9.10
C LYS A 150 -5.39 -20.84 8.72
N PHE A 151 -5.86 -19.63 8.44
CA PHE A 151 -4.97 -18.49 8.14
C PHE A 151 -4.03 -18.16 9.30
N GLU A 152 -4.51 -18.28 10.54
CA GLU A 152 -3.70 -18.05 11.75
C GLU A 152 -2.68 -19.17 12.01
N ASP A 153 -3.06 -20.43 11.74
CA ASP A 153 -2.20 -21.59 11.98
C ASP A 153 -1.12 -21.77 10.90
N PHE A 154 -1.49 -21.51 9.64
CA PHE A 154 -0.64 -21.83 8.49
C PHE A 154 -0.06 -20.61 7.79
N GLY A 155 -0.65 -19.42 7.97
CA GLY A 155 -0.26 -18.24 7.20
C GLY A 155 -0.55 -18.37 5.71
N VAL A 156 0.21 -17.64 4.90
CA VAL A 156 0.12 -17.60 3.43
C VAL A 156 1.50 -17.59 2.78
N ILE A 157 1.60 -18.14 1.57
CA ILE A 157 2.75 -18.02 0.68
C ILE A 157 2.30 -17.36 -0.62
N TYR A 158 3.18 -16.58 -1.24
CA TYR A 158 2.92 -15.95 -2.52
C TYR A 158 3.84 -16.55 -3.58
N ASN A 159 3.26 -16.88 -4.73
CA ASN A 159 4.01 -17.27 -5.92
C ASN A 159 3.96 -16.12 -6.92
N LEU A 160 5.13 -15.68 -7.36
CA LEU A 160 5.29 -14.51 -8.24
C LEU A 160 6.11 -14.95 -9.44
N ILE A 161 5.66 -14.59 -10.65
CA ILE A 161 6.46 -14.69 -11.87
C ILE A 161 6.86 -13.27 -12.25
N MET A 162 8.14 -13.04 -12.42
CA MET A 162 8.68 -11.75 -12.84
C MET A 162 9.50 -11.92 -14.10
N SER A 163 9.19 -11.09 -15.09
CA SER A 163 9.88 -11.05 -16.37
C SER A 163 11.25 -10.41 -16.25
N ASN A 164 12.06 -10.60 -17.30
CA ASN A 164 13.38 -9.98 -17.40
C ASN A 164 13.32 -8.49 -17.76
N GLU A 165 12.15 -7.98 -18.20
CA GLU A 165 11.90 -6.58 -18.53
C GLU A 165 10.57 -6.13 -17.91
N ASP A 166 10.34 -4.82 -17.87
CA ASP A 166 9.06 -4.29 -17.38
C ASP A 166 7.94 -4.48 -18.40
N GLU A 167 6.75 -4.87 -17.92
CA GLU A 167 5.53 -5.12 -18.68
C GLU A 167 4.44 -4.13 -18.27
N LEU A 168 4.25 -3.05 -19.06
CA LEU A 168 3.28 -2.00 -18.73
C LEU A 168 1.82 -2.46 -18.80
N GLU A 169 1.53 -3.51 -19.56
CA GLU A 169 0.18 -4.08 -19.68
C GLU A 169 -0.23 -4.92 -18.46
N SER A 170 0.67 -5.13 -17.50
CA SER A 170 0.46 -5.96 -16.31
C SER A 170 0.47 -5.14 -15.03
N GLY A 171 -0.52 -5.38 -14.15
CA GLY A 171 -0.56 -4.83 -12.79
C GLY A 171 0.61 -5.24 -11.90
N GLN A 172 1.38 -6.26 -12.30
CA GLN A 172 2.56 -6.75 -11.60
C GLN A 172 3.77 -6.87 -12.54
N GLY A 173 3.86 -5.99 -13.54
CA GLY A 173 4.83 -6.12 -14.62
C GLY A 173 6.26 -5.68 -14.33
N ARG A 174 6.65 -5.32 -13.10
CA ARG A 174 8.03 -4.88 -12.81
C ARG A 174 9.01 -6.05 -12.90
N SER A 175 10.13 -5.83 -13.58
CA SER A 175 11.14 -6.88 -13.78
C SER A 175 11.79 -7.36 -12.49
N TRP A 176 12.30 -8.60 -12.48
CA TRP A 176 12.99 -9.15 -11.31
C TRP A 176 14.21 -8.31 -10.93
N GLN A 177 14.91 -7.71 -11.89
CA GLN A 177 16.06 -6.84 -11.65
C GLN A 177 15.66 -5.63 -10.83
N LYS A 178 14.55 -4.97 -11.19
CA LYS A 178 14.08 -3.77 -10.49
C LYS A 178 13.44 -4.13 -9.15
N THR A 179 12.63 -5.18 -9.09
CA THR A 179 12.01 -5.66 -7.84
C THR A 179 13.07 -6.03 -6.80
N PHE A 180 14.12 -6.77 -7.20
CA PHE A 180 15.17 -7.16 -6.28
C PHE A 180 16.33 -6.17 -6.21
N GLY A 181 16.35 -5.10 -7.01
CA GLY A 181 17.50 -4.19 -7.10
C GLY A 181 18.77 -4.95 -7.45
N ALA A 182 18.69 -5.88 -8.40
CA ALA A 182 19.71 -6.85 -8.74
C ALA A 182 20.08 -6.75 -10.22
N SER A 183 21.34 -6.46 -10.52
CA SER A 183 21.86 -6.38 -11.89
C SER A 183 22.20 -7.75 -12.51
N THR A 184 22.23 -8.81 -11.70
CA THR A 184 22.56 -10.17 -12.17
C THR A 184 21.74 -11.21 -11.41
N LYS A 185 21.57 -12.39 -12.02
CA LYS A 185 20.93 -13.55 -11.39
C LYS A 185 21.54 -13.87 -10.03
N ALA A 186 22.88 -13.92 -9.94
CA ALA A 186 23.59 -14.21 -8.68
C ALA A 186 23.27 -13.19 -7.56
N VAL A 187 23.11 -11.91 -7.89
CA VAL A 187 22.71 -10.88 -6.90
C VAL A 187 21.26 -11.08 -6.47
N ALA A 188 20.35 -11.37 -7.40
CA ALA A 188 18.94 -11.66 -7.08
C ALA A 188 18.82 -12.88 -6.16
N GLU A 189 19.51 -13.97 -6.48
CA GLU A 189 19.54 -15.20 -5.67
C GLU A 189 20.07 -14.96 -4.26
N LYS A 190 21.11 -14.13 -4.11
CA LYS A 190 21.61 -13.76 -2.78
C LYS A 190 20.54 -13.02 -1.97
N LYS A 191 19.79 -12.12 -2.60
CA LYS A 191 18.70 -11.39 -1.93
C LYS A 191 17.55 -12.33 -1.56
N LEU A 192 17.14 -13.20 -2.47
CA LEU A 192 16.10 -14.21 -2.23
C LEU A 192 16.45 -15.15 -1.08
N ARG A 193 17.70 -15.63 -1.00
CA ARG A 193 18.19 -16.38 0.17
C ARG A 193 18.06 -15.60 1.46
N GLY A 194 18.45 -14.32 1.46
CA GLY A 194 18.33 -13.44 2.63
C GLY A 194 16.88 -13.23 3.08
N LEU A 195 15.93 -13.27 2.15
CA LEU A 195 14.49 -13.17 2.42
C LEU A 195 13.88 -14.51 2.88
N GLY A 196 14.60 -15.62 2.75
CA GLY A 196 14.10 -16.97 3.00
C GLY A 196 13.12 -17.46 1.93
N TYR A 197 13.25 -16.94 0.71
CA TYR A 197 12.38 -17.30 -0.42
C TYR A 197 13.00 -18.46 -1.20
N THR A 198 12.17 -19.22 -1.91
CA THR A 198 12.63 -20.19 -2.92
C THR A 198 12.35 -19.63 -4.31
N TRP A 199 13.09 -20.09 -5.31
CA TRP A 199 12.94 -19.60 -6.66
C TRP A 199 13.36 -20.62 -7.70
N LYS A 200 12.93 -20.39 -8.94
CA LYS A 200 13.31 -21.14 -10.13
C LYS A 200 13.39 -20.18 -11.31
N TRP A 201 14.51 -20.22 -12.03
CA TRP A 201 14.59 -19.61 -13.37
C TRP A 201 13.80 -20.48 -14.34
N ILE A 202 12.87 -19.86 -15.07
CA ILE A 202 12.07 -20.53 -16.09
C ILE A 202 12.44 -19.99 -17.47
N ASP A 203 11.63 -20.28 -18.49
CA ASP A 203 11.94 -19.88 -19.86
C ASP A 203 12.07 -18.35 -19.98
N GLN A 204 12.82 -17.90 -21.00
CA GLN A 204 13.02 -16.47 -21.30
C GLN A 204 13.60 -15.62 -20.15
N ASP A 205 14.39 -16.25 -19.28
CA ASP A 205 14.99 -15.59 -18.10
C ASP A 205 13.98 -15.00 -17.10
N GLU A 206 12.75 -15.51 -17.13
CA GLU A 206 11.75 -15.21 -16.10
C GLU A 206 12.12 -15.90 -14.78
N LEU A 207 11.67 -15.30 -13.68
CA LEU A 207 11.94 -15.75 -12.34
C LEU A 207 10.63 -16.08 -11.62
N LEU A 208 10.42 -17.37 -11.35
CA LEU A 208 9.41 -17.84 -10.43
C LEU A 208 9.94 -17.75 -9.00
N VAL A 209 9.24 -17.06 -8.11
CA VAL A 209 9.58 -16.91 -6.69
C VAL A 209 8.44 -17.38 -5.82
N THR A 210 8.74 -18.19 -4.81
CA THR A 210 7.83 -18.52 -3.72
C THR A 210 8.34 -17.87 -2.43
N THR A 211 7.50 -17.08 -1.78
CA THR A 211 7.87 -16.43 -0.52
C THR A 211 8.00 -17.45 0.61
N ARG A 212 8.67 -17.07 1.70
CA ARG A 212 8.44 -17.73 2.99
C ARG A 212 6.97 -17.58 3.41
N VAL A 213 6.56 -18.32 4.44
CA VAL A 213 5.25 -18.14 5.06
C VAL A 213 5.17 -16.75 5.72
N PHE A 214 4.14 -15.99 5.36
CA PHE A 214 3.73 -14.76 6.02
C PHE A 214 2.51 -15.01 6.89
N GLN A 215 2.40 -14.27 7.99
CA GLN A 215 1.17 -14.25 8.78
C GLN A 215 0.07 -13.59 7.96
N ALA A 216 -1.08 -14.25 7.88
CA ALA A 216 -2.23 -13.76 7.12
C ALA A 216 -3.14 -12.83 7.94
N THR A 217 -2.84 -12.67 9.22
CA THR A 217 -3.56 -11.78 10.15
C THR A 217 -2.56 -10.99 10.97
N LYS A 218 -3.00 -9.85 11.49
CA LYS A 218 -2.17 -8.97 12.33
C LYS A 218 -2.94 -8.51 13.55
N THR A 219 -2.33 -8.63 14.73
CA THR A 219 -2.88 -8.04 15.95
C THR A 219 -2.57 -6.54 15.97
N LEU A 220 -3.61 -5.73 16.13
CA LEU A 220 -3.53 -4.27 16.23
C LEU A 220 -3.22 -3.85 17.68
N PRO A 221 -2.72 -2.62 17.91
CA PRO A 221 -2.39 -2.15 19.27
C PRO A 221 -3.53 -2.27 20.29
N GLY A 222 -4.78 -2.18 19.85
CA GLY A 222 -5.97 -2.35 20.70
C GLY A 222 -6.37 -3.80 20.99
N GLY A 223 -5.60 -4.79 20.54
CA GLY A 223 -5.89 -6.22 20.70
C GLY A 223 -6.79 -6.84 19.63
N ASN A 224 -7.52 -6.02 18.87
CA ASN A 224 -8.29 -6.48 17.71
C ASN A 224 -7.36 -7.02 16.62
N LYS A 225 -7.88 -7.88 15.74
CA LYS A 225 -7.14 -8.45 14.62
C LYS A 225 -7.60 -7.88 13.28
N SER A 226 -6.65 -7.75 12.36
CA SER A 226 -6.85 -7.38 10.96
C SER A 226 -6.55 -8.58 10.06
N PHE A 227 -7.34 -8.75 9.00
CA PHE A 227 -7.07 -9.71 7.93
C PHE A 227 -6.01 -9.14 6.99
N PHE A 228 -4.77 -9.11 7.49
CA PHE A 228 -3.61 -8.48 6.85
C PHE A 228 -2.90 -9.46 5.91
N ASN A 229 -3.26 -9.43 4.64
CA ASN A 229 -2.69 -10.25 3.58
C ASN A 229 -3.11 -9.68 2.20
N GLN A 230 -2.74 -10.39 1.13
CA GLN A 230 -3.18 -10.17 -0.25
C GLN A 230 -3.77 -11.44 -0.88
N VAL A 231 -4.65 -12.19 -0.20
CA VAL A 231 -5.22 -13.42 -0.80
C VAL A 231 -6.34 -13.16 -1.80
N LEU A 232 -6.86 -11.93 -1.82
CA LEU A 232 -7.89 -11.47 -2.76
C LEU A 232 -7.31 -10.83 -4.02
N ALA A 233 -6.01 -10.50 -4.01
CA ALA A 233 -5.33 -9.72 -5.03
C ALA A 233 -4.22 -10.52 -5.72
#